data_AF-A0A661KXI5-F1
#
_entry.id   AF-A0A661KXI5-F1
#
_cell.length_a   1.000
_cell.length_b   1.000
_cell.length_c   1.000
_cell.angle_alpha   90.00
_cell.angle_beta   90.00
_cell.angle_gamma   90.00
#
_symmetry.space_group_name_H-M   'P 1'
#
loop_
_entity.id
_entity.type
_entity.pdbx_description
1 polymer ?
#
loop_
_entity_poly.entity_id
_entity_poly.type
_entity_poly.pdbx_seq_one_letter_code
_entity_poly.pdbx_strand_id
1 'polypeptide(L)'
;LDGTSIIELIEELGGTIVGVDCCLAERMVQEVPLDGDILNALSESYLGKIPCARMKDTATRAKFLLRQVEKTRAQGLIYGALKFCDPYLYEFPALKEKLQKRDVPILFLEGEYRGRLGGGIRTRVQAFLEMLANFG
;
A
#
# COMPACT_ATOMS: atom_id res chain seq x y z
N LEU A 1 10.34 -5.76 -7.68
CA LEU A 1 9.82 -5.29 -6.39
C LEU A 1 10.24 -6.32 -5.35
N ASP A 2 11.54 -6.45 -5.11
CA ASP A 2 11.89 -6.70 -3.71
C ASP A 2 11.44 -5.43 -2.95
N GLY A 3 10.83 -5.59 -1.78
CA GLY A 3 10.31 -4.44 -1.02
C GLY A 3 11.42 -3.48 -0.62
N THR A 4 12.64 -4.00 -0.47
CA THR A 4 13.82 -3.26 -0.07
C THR A 4 14.24 -2.23 -1.13
N SER A 5 14.30 -2.60 -2.41
CA SER A 5 14.76 -1.70 -3.49
C SER A 5 13.84 -0.52 -3.73
N ILE A 6 12.52 -0.65 -3.54
CA ILE A 6 11.61 0.48 -3.74
C ILE A 6 11.67 1.46 -2.57
N ILE A 7 11.84 0.96 -1.33
CA ILE A 7 12.01 1.80 -0.15
C ILE A 7 13.33 2.58 -0.28
N GLU A 8 14.44 1.88 -0.56
CA GLU A 8 15.75 2.50 -0.79
C GLU A 8 15.69 3.55 -1.91
N LEU A 9 15.03 3.25 -3.03
CA LEU A 9 14.86 4.21 -4.13
C LEU A 9 14.13 5.48 -3.70
N ILE A 10 13.07 5.36 -2.90
CA ILE A 10 12.32 6.52 -2.43
C ILE A 10 13.19 7.38 -1.51
N GLU A 11 13.93 6.76 -0.59
CA GLU A 11 14.83 7.44 0.34
C GLU A 11 16.00 8.12 -0.39
N GLU A 12 16.60 7.45 -1.39
CA GLU A 12 17.64 8.03 -2.26
C GLU A 12 17.16 9.27 -3.01
N LEU A 13 15.88 9.31 -3.38
CA LEU A 13 15.26 10.44 -4.08
C LEU A 13 14.75 11.53 -3.10
N GLY A 14 15.05 11.41 -1.80
CA GLY A 14 14.71 12.40 -0.77
C GLY A 14 13.31 12.25 -0.18
N GLY A 15 12.58 11.17 -0.49
CA GLY A 15 11.30 10.85 0.12
C GLY A 15 11.47 10.20 1.50
N THR A 16 10.45 10.29 2.35
CA THR A 16 10.39 9.57 3.63
C THR A 16 9.18 8.65 3.65
N ILE A 17 9.39 7.37 3.95
CA ILE A 17 8.31 6.39 4.07
C ILE A 17 7.76 6.45 5.50
N VAL A 18 6.50 6.85 5.64
CA VAL A 18 5.82 6.98 6.95
C VAL A 18 4.83 5.85 7.27
N GLY A 19 4.72 4.86 6.38
CA GLY A 19 3.90 3.65 6.58
C GLY A 19 4.00 2.67 5.41
N VAL A 20 3.88 1.38 5.70
CA VAL A 20 3.98 0.27 4.73
C VAL A 20 2.85 -0.73 4.92
N ASP A 21 1.89 -0.64 4.02
CA ASP A 21 0.72 -1.49 4.04
C ASP A 21 0.90 -2.78 3.20
N CYS A 22 1.62 -3.76 3.77
CA CYS A 22 2.00 -5.00 3.08
C CYS A 22 1.81 -6.25 3.97
N CYS A 23 1.48 -7.39 3.34
CA CYS A 23 1.37 -8.70 4.00
C CYS A 23 2.64 -9.16 4.71
N LEU A 24 3.81 -8.68 4.27
CA LEU A 24 5.13 -9.01 4.82
C LEU A 24 5.67 -7.89 5.74
N ALA A 25 4.87 -6.87 6.02
CA ALA A 25 5.23 -5.76 6.90
C ALA A 25 4.15 -5.59 7.98
N GLU A 26 3.47 -4.44 8.02
CA GLU A 26 2.49 -4.09 9.06
C GLU A 26 1.31 -5.06 9.20
N ARG A 27 1.06 -5.93 8.21
CA ARG A 27 -0.03 -6.93 8.27
C ARG A 27 0.43 -8.34 8.68
N MET A 28 1.72 -8.54 8.93
CA MET A 28 2.29 -9.88 9.12
C MET A 28 1.78 -10.56 10.38
N VAL A 29 1.75 -9.83 11.50
CA VAL A 29 1.37 -10.34 12.82
C VAL A 29 0.12 -9.63 13.31
N GLN A 30 -0.79 -10.41 13.89
CA GLN A 30 -1.96 -9.91 14.59
C GLN A 30 -2.08 -10.67 15.91
N GLU A 31 -2.19 -9.93 17.00
CA GLU A 31 -2.40 -10.52 18.32
C GLU A 31 -3.78 -11.16 18.38
N VAL A 32 -3.85 -12.33 19.01
CA VAL A 32 -5.08 -13.10 19.20
C VAL A 32 -5.25 -13.33 20.70
N PRO A 33 -6.45 -13.07 21.26
CA PRO A 33 -6.75 -13.42 22.63
C PRO A 33 -6.49 -14.91 22.89
N LEU A 34 -5.87 -15.22 24.04
CA LEU A 34 -5.56 -16.60 24.44
C LEU A 34 -6.58 -17.18 25.43
N ASP A 35 -7.52 -16.35 25.87
CA ASP A 35 -8.63 -16.70 26.74
C ASP A 35 -9.90 -17.05 25.94
N GLY A 36 -10.76 -17.88 26.52
CA GLY A 36 -12.01 -18.30 25.89
C GLY A 36 -11.83 -19.32 24.76
N ASP A 37 -12.66 -19.23 23.72
CA ASP A 37 -12.61 -20.12 22.55
C ASP A 37 -11.53 -19.66 21.57
N ILE A 38 -10.34 -20.24 21.72
CA ILE A 38 -9.14 -19.91 20.93
C ILE A 38 -9.37 -20.14 19.44
N LEU A 39 -10.14 -21.16 19.03
CA LEU A 39 -10.37 -21.45 17.62
C LEU A 39 -11.29 -20.40 16.98
N ASN A 40 -12.29 -19.93 17.73
CA ASN A 40 -13.13 -18.83 17.28
C ASN A 40 -12.33 -17.51 17.22
N ALA A 41 -11.56 -17.19 18.26
CA ALA A 41 -10.72 -15.98 18.30
C ALA A 41 -9.70 -15.94 17.15
N LEU A 42 -9.08 -17.09 16.83
CA LEU A 42 -8.19 -17.22 15.69
C LEU A 42 -8.92 -16.98 14.38
N SER A 43 -10.10 -17.58 14.21
CA SER A 43 -10.92 -17.45 13.00
C SER A 43 -11.34 -15.99 12.77
N GLU A 44 -11.81 -15.30 13.82
CA GLU A 44 -12.14 -13.88 13.77
C GLU A 44 -10.94 -13.01 13.43
N SER A 45 -9.76 -13.28 14.01
CA SER A 45 -8.52 -12.58 13.68
C SER A 45 -8.14 -12.75 12.20
N TYR A 46 -8.21 -13.97 11.66
CA TYR A 46 -7.87 -14.25 10.26
C TYR A 46 -8.86 -13.62 9.27
N LEU A 47 -10.16 -13.69 9.56
CA LEU A 47 -11.22 -13.17 8.67
C LEU A 47 -11.44 -11.66 8.82
N GLY A 48 -11.14 -11.10 10.00
CA GLY A 48 -11.27 -9.69 10.35
C GLY A 48 -10.09 -8.82 9.90
N LYS A 49 -9.08 -9.39 9.22
CA LYS A 49 -7.96 -8.62 8.67
C LYS A 49 -8.46 -7.50 7.75
N ILE A 50 -7.75 -6.38 7.77
CA ILE A 50 -7.97 -5.30 6.81
C ILE A 50 -7.95 -5.87 5.39
N PRO A 51 -9.00 -5.62 4.58
CA PRO A 51 -9.06 -6.12 3.22
C PRO A 51 -7.78 -5.81 2.44
N CYS A 52 -7.29 -6.78 1.67
CA CYS A 52 -6.35 -6.54 0.57
C CYS A 52 -7.11 -6.65 -0.75
N ALA A 53 -6.46 -6.37 -1.88
CA ALA A 53 -7.09 -6.45 -3.19
C ALA A 53 -7.69 -7.83 -3.54
N ARG A 54 -7.29 -8.91 -2.84
CA ARG A 54 -7.88 -10.25 -2.98
C ARG A 54 -9.25 -10.41 -2.29
N MET A 55 -9.64 -9.46 -1.46
CA MET A 55 -10.89 -9.46 -0.71
C MET A 55 -11.89 -8.52 -1.40
N LYS A 56 -13.19 -8.84 -1.34
CA LYS A 56 -14.24 -8.13 -2.09
C LYS A 56 -14.49 -6.67 -1.65
N ASP A 57 -13.90 -6.23 -0.55
CA ASP A 57 -14.25 -4.96 0.11
C ASP A 57 -13.24 -3.83 -0.11
N THR A 58 -13.18 -3.33 -1.35
CA THR A 58 -12.38 -2.15 -1.72
C THR A 58 -12.87 -0.87 -1.03
N ALA A 59 -14.11 -0.80 -0.55
CA ALA A 59 -14.61 0.37 0.17
C ALA A 59 -13.96 0.49 1.56
N THR A 60 -13.92 -0.61 2.31
CA THR A 60 -13.22 -0.67 3.60
C THR A 60 -11.71 -0.50 3.42
N ARG A 61 -11.13 -1.08 2.36
CA ARG A 61 -9.73 -0.85 1.96
C ARG A 61 -9.41 0.65 1.80
N ALA A 62 -10.21 1.37 1.01
CA ALA A 62 -10.00 2.79 0.75
C ALA A 62 -10.13 3.63 2.02
N LYS A 63 -11.15 3.35 2.85
CA LYS A 63 -11.33 4.00 4.16
C LYS A 63 -10.12 3.76 5.07
N PHE A 64 -9.60 2.54 5.10
CA PHE A 64 -8.39 2.22 5.86
C PHE A 64 -7.18 3.04 5.38
N LEU A 65 -6.92 3.08 4.06
CA LEU A 65 -5.79 3.82 3.52
C LEU A 65 -5.89 5.32 3.79
N LEU A 66 -7.08 5.90 3.63
CA LEU A 66 -7.32 7.31 3.95
C LEU A 66 -7.03 7.61 5.43
N ARG A 67 -7.48 6.74 6.35
CA ARG A 67 -7.14 6.87 7.77
C ARG A 67 -5.64 6.76 8.04
N GLN A 68 -4.93 5.88 7.33
CA GLN A 68 -3.46 5.80 7.48
C GLN A 68 -2.79 7.07 7.00
N VAL A 69 -3.20 7.61 5.83
CA VAL A 69 -2.69 8.89 5.30
C VAL A 69 -2.93 10.03 6.29
N GLU A 70 -4.14 10.14 6.86
CA GLU A 70 -4.46 11.14 7.89
C GLU A 70 -3.60 10.97 9.16
N LYS A 71 -3.43 9.72 9.63
CA LYS A 71 -2.65 9.41 10.85
C LYS A 71 -1.16 9.70 10.69
N THR A 72 -0.58 9.35 9.54
CA THR A 72 0.86 9.48 9.28
C THR A 72 1.22 10.82 8.65
N ARG A 73 0.23 11.62 8.24
CA ARG A 73 0.39 12.85 7.45
C ARG A 73 1.15 12.61 6.14
N ALA A 74 0.96 11.43 5.54
CA ALA A 74 1.56 11.11 4.25
C ALA A 74 1.06 12.09 3.17
N GLN A 75 1.97 12.60 2.34
CA GLN A 75 1.62 13.51 1.24
C GLN A 75 1.12 12.78 0.00
N GLY A 76 1.33 11.46 -0.09
CA GLY A 76 0.89 10.65 -1.22
C GLY A 76 1.06 9.16 -0.93
N LEU A 77 0.53 8.33 -1.84
CA LEU A 77 0.59 6.87 -1.74
C LEU A 77 1.24 6.25 -2.98
N ILE A 78 2.18 5.33 -2.79
CA ILE A 78 2.71 4.49 -3.86
C ILE A 78 2.04 3.12 -3.77
N TYR A 79 1.29 2.75 -4.80
CA TYR A 79 0.60 1.48 -4.91
C TYR A 79 1.43 0.52 -5.76
N GLY A 80 2.10 -0.41 -5.09
CA GLY A 80 2.88 -1.46 -5.73
C GLY A 80 2.02 -2.70 -6.05
N ALA A 81 2.10 -3.19 -7.28
CA ALA A 81 1.56 -4.48 -7.69
C ALA A 81 2.63 -5.35 -8.32
N LEU A 82 2.54 -6.66 -8.10
CA LEU A 82 3.32 -7.61 -8.89
C LEU A 82 2.71 -7.69 -10.30
N LYS A 83 3.56 -7.86 -11.32
CA LYS A 83 3.10 -8.18 -12.68
C LYS A 83 2.14 -9.36 -12.64
N PHE A 84 1.04 -9.25 -13.38
CA PHE A 84 -0.02 -10.27 -13.46
C PHE A 84 -0.75 -10.53 -12.15
N CYS A 85 -0.74 -9.58 -11.20
CA CYS A 85 -1.56 -9.66 -10.01
C CYS A 85 -2.94 -9.05 -10.28
N ASP A 86 -3.82 -9.81 -10.95
CA ASP A 86 -5.15 -9.34 -11.38
C ASP A 86 -5.97 -8.66 -10.27
N PRO A 87 -5.99 -9.16 -9.01
CA PRO A 87 -6.76 -8.49 -7.96
C PRO A 87 -6.28 -7.06 -7.70
N TYR A 88 -4.96 -6.84 -7.69
CA TYR A 88 -4.39 -5.51 -7.46
C TYR A 88 -4.60 -4.59 -8.66
N LEU A 89 -4.52 -5.13 -9.87
CA LEU A 89 -4.80 -4.39 -11.10
C LEU A 89 -6.27 -3.97 -11.20
N TYR A 90 -7.19 -4.86 -10.77
CA TYR A 90 -8.62 -4.60 -10.77
C TYR A 90 -9.04 -3.60 -9.68
N GLU A 91 -8.43 -3.67 -8.49
CA GLU A 91 -8.70 -2.73 -7.38
C GLU A 91 -8.21 -1.30 -7.69
N PHE A 92 -7.06 -1.17 -8.36
CA PHE A 92 -6.35 0.10 -8.47
C PHE A 92 -7.21 1.26 -9.03
N PRO A 93 -7.99 1.13 -10.12
CA PRO A 93 -8.82 2.22 -10.63
C PRO A 93 -9.83 2.74 -9.61
N ALA A 94 -10.54 1.83 -8.93
CA ALA A 94 -11.54 2.19 -7.93
C ALA A 94 -10.90 2.83 -6.69
N LEU A 95 -9.72 2.34 -6.30
CA LEU A 95 -8.97 2.90 -5.18
C LEU A 95 -8.42 4.30 -5.51
N LYS A 96 -7.85 4.46 -6.71
CA LYS A 96 -7.35 5.74 -7.22
C LYS A 96 -8.44 6.81 -7.20
N GLU A 97 -9.61 6.50 -7.73
CA GLU A 97 -10.74 7.44 -7.75
C GLU A 97 -11.11 7.89 -6.33
N LYS A 98 -11.18 6.97 -5.37
CA LYS A 98 -11.54 7.28 -3.97
C LYS A 98 -10.51 8.13 -3.25
N LEU A 99 -9.21 7.89 -3.48
CA LEU A 99 -8.14 8.66 -2.86
C LEU A 99 -8.04 10.06 -3.48
N GLN A 100 -8.16 10.17 -4.80
CA GLN A 100 -8.10 11.46 -5.48
C GLN A 100 -9.28 12.37 -5.11
N LYS A 101 -10.48 11.82 -4.85
CA LYS A 101 -11.62 12.59 -4.30
C LYS A 101 -11.38 13.18 -2.91
N ARG A 102 -10.30 12.78 -2.24
CA ARG A 102 -9.87 13.27 -0.92
C ARG A 102 -8.51 13.96 -1.00
N ASP A 103 -8.11 14.39 -2.20
CA ASP A 103 -6.87 15.09 -2.47
C ASP A 103 -5.61 14.31 -2.06
N VAL A 104 -5.67 12.97 -2.11
CA VAL A 104 -4.52 12.10 -1.86
C VAL A 104 -3.94 11.63 -3.21
N PRO A 105 -2.77 12.13 -3.62
CA PRO A 105 -2.09 11.68 -4.83
C PRO A 105 -1.64 10.22 -4.69
N ILE A 106 -1.77 9.46 -5.79
CA ILE A 106 -1.42 8.04 -5.82
C ILE A 106 -0.65 7.67 -7.10
N LEU A 107 0.48 6.98 -6.93
CA LEU A 107 1.32 6.46 -8.01
C LEU A 107 1.20 4.94 -8.09
N PHE A 108 0.86 4.41 -9.26
CA PHE A 108 0.90 2.97 -9.51
C PHE A 108 2.27 2.51 -9.98
N LEU A 109 2.85 1.50 -9.34
CA LEU A 109 4.07 0.85 -9.80
C LEU A 109 3.83 -0.64 -9.95
N GLU A 110 4.26 -1.18 -11.09
CA GLU A 110 4.22 -2.61 -11.36
C GLU A 110 5.64 -3.15 -11.45
N GLY A 111 5.90 -4.35 -10.91
CA GLY A 111 7.19 -5.00 -11.10
C GLY A 111 7.20 -6.49 -10.78
N GLU A 112 8.37 -7.11 -10.92
CA GLU A 112 8.57 -8.55 -10.80
C GLU A 112 9.12 -8.93 -9.42
N TYR A 113 8.87 -10.17 -8.96
CA TYR A 113 9.34 -10.64 -7.65
C TYR A 113 10.87 -10.73 -7.56
N ARG A 114 11.53 -11.11 -8.65
CA ARG A 114 12.99 -11.17 -8.79
C ARG A 114 13.37 -10.42 -10.06
N GLY A 115 13.93 -9.23 -9.90
CA GLY A 115 14.33 -8.41 -11.03
C GLY A 115 14.78 -7.03 -10.57
N ARG A 116 15.66 -6.42 -11.36
CA ARG A 116 16.02 -5.00 -11.15
C ARG A 116 14.76 -4.16 -11.30
N LEU A 117 14.71 -3.05 -10.55
CA LEU A 117 13.70 -2.02 -10.81
C LEU A 117 13.74 -1.66 -12.31
N GLY A 118 12.59 -1.72 -12.97
CA GLY A 118 12.51 -1.40 -14.39
C GLY A 118 13.00 0.03 -14.64
N GLY A 119 13.69 0.27 -15.76
CA GLY A 119 14.42 1.53 -16.00
C GLY A 119 13.59 2.81 -15.85
N GLY A 120 12.27 2.75 -16.04
CA GLY A 120 11.37 3.90 -15.85
C GLY A 120 10.85 4.11 -14.43
N ILE A 121 11.04 3.17 -13.49
CA ILE A 121 10.50 3.30 -12.12
C ILE A 121 11.13 4.51 -11.42
N ARG A 122 12.46 4.67 -11.50
CA ARG A 122 13.17 5.80 -10.89
C ARG A 122 12.60 7.15 -11.34
N THR A 123 12.47 7.36 -12.64
CA THR A 123 11.93 8.61 -13.20
C THR A 123 10.49 8.87 -12.75
N ARG A 124 9.66 7.82 -12.67
CA ARG A 124 8.26 7.96 -12.23
C ARG A 124 8.14 8.29 -10.74
N VAL A 125 8.98 7.66 -9.90
CA VAL A 125 9.04 7.99 -8.47
C VAL A 125 9.55 9.41 -8.27
N GLN A 126 10.63 9.79 -8.96
CA GLN A 126 11.18 11.14 -8.88
C GLN A 126 10.14 12.20 -9.27
N ALA A 127 9.48 12.05 -10.43
CA ALA A 127 8.44 12.97 -10.88
C ALA A 127 7.26 13.04 -9.90
N PHE A 128 6.91 11.92 -9.25
CA PHE A 128 5.87 11.90 -8.24
C PHE A 128 6.28 12.66 -6.98
N LEU A 129 7.51 12.49 -6.50
CA LEU A 129 8.02 13.25 -5.35
C LEU A 129 8.13 14.75 -5.64
N GLU A 130 8.62 15.13 -6.83
CA GLU A 130 8.65 16.53 -7.29
C GLU A 130 7.24 17.13 -7.34
N MET A 131 6.26 16.37 -7.85
CA MET A 131 4.85 16.78 -7.82
C MET A 131 4.39 17.02 -6.38
N LEU A 132 4.63 16.09 -5.45
CA LEU A 132 4.23 16.24 -4.04
C LEU A 132 4.83 17.48 -3.37
N ALA A 133 6.11 17.77 -3.65
CA ALA A 133 6.79 18.94 -3.08
C ALA A 133 6.18 20.27 -3.54
N ASN A 134 5.60 20.32 -4.74
CA ASN A 134 4.98 21.53 -5.29
C ASN A 134 3.53 21.76 -4.82
N PHE A 135 2.91 20.79 -4.14
CA PHE A 135 1.57 20.89 -3.57
C PHE A 135 1.57 21.27 -2.08
N GLY A 136 2.75 21.50 -1.48
CA GLY A 136 2.94 21.84 -0.06
C GLY A 136 3.11 23.34 0.20
#